data_AF-A0A957XI62-F1
#
_entry.id   AF-A0A957XI62-F1
#
_cell.length_a   1.000
_cell.length_b   1.000
_cell.length_c   1.000
_cell.angle_alpha   90.00
_cell.angle_beta   90.00
_cell.angle_gamma   90.00
#
_symmetry.space_group_name_H-M   'P 1'
#
loop_
_entity.id
_entity.type
_entity.pdbx_description
1 polymer ?
#
loop_
_entity_poly.entity_id
_entity_poly.type
_entity_poly.pdbx_seq_one_letter_code
_entity_poly.pdbx_strand_id
1 'polypeptide(L)'
;MITSKAYVATTRPATYLQRLCKHFRHKVPAEFNEQHGTVQFAMGVCDMHVEPEKLVVEVYADNTAALAQVKYIVGDHVERFGHHDRLTVQWQDNVEAAHAKK
;
A
#
# COMPACT_ATOMS: atom_id res chain seq x y z
N MET A 1 -5.06 -3.55 -16.50
CA MET A 1 -4.63 -3.19 -15.15
C MET A 1 -5.13 -4.26 -14.19
N ILE A 2 -4.21 -4.88 -13.46
CA ILE A 2 -4.46 -5.89 -12.43
C ILE A 2 -4.17 -5.30 -11.05
N THR A 3 -4.78 -5.86 -10.00
CA THR A 3 -4.67 -5.33 -8.63
C THR A 3 -4.31 -6.43 -7.63
N SER A 4 -3.75 -6.03 -6.49
CA SER A 4 -3.57 -6.87 -5.31
C SER A 4 -3.78 -6.03 -4.06
N LYS A 5 -4.38 -6.63 -3.03
CA LYS A 5 -4.72 -5.96 -1.78
C LYS A 5 -4.07 -6.64 -0.60
N ALA A 6 -3.54 -5.88 0.34
CA ALA A 6 -3.04 -6.38 1.61
C ALA A 6 -3.71 -5.67 2.78
N TYR A 7 -3.89 -6.42 3.86
CA TYR A 7 -4.41 -5.90 5.13
C TYR A 7 -3.32 -6.02 6.18
N VAL A 8 -2.92 -4.87 6.73
CA VAL A 8 -1.84 -4.78 7.72
C VAL A 8 -2.46 -4.44 9.07
N ALA A 9 -2.55 -5.41 9.96
CA ALA A 9 -3.11 -5.22 11.29
C ALA A 9 -2.25 -4.24 12.11
N THR A 10 -2.84 -3.15 12.60
CA THR A 10 -2.13 -2.14 13.39
C THR A 10 -3.10 -1.25 14.16
N THR A 11 -2.74 -0.85 15.37
CA THR A 11 -3.50 0.13 16.16
C THR A 11 -3.24 1.58 15.73
N ARG A 12 -2.29 1.81 14.82
CA ARG A 12 -1.87 3.16 14.38
C ARG A 12 -1.80 3.30 12.85
N PRO A 13 -2.87 2.98 12.11
CA PRO A 13 -2.85 2.94 10.65
C PRO A 13 -2.52 4.28 10.00
N ALA A 14 -3.08 5.38 10.50
CA ALA A 14 -2.79 6.73 10.00
C ALA A 14 -1.32 7.13 10.15
N THR A 15 -0.69 6.74 11.26
CA THR A 15 0.74 7.00 11.48
C THR A 15 1.60 6.26 10.46
N TYR A 16 1.30 4.99 10.19
CA TYR A 16 2.03 4.20 9.21
C TYR A 16 1.84 4.71 7.79
N LEU A 17 0.60 5.03 7.39
CA LEU A 17 0.30 5.65 6.10
C LEU A 17 1.15 6.89 5.87
N GLN A 18 1.12 7.85 6.80
CA GLN A 18 1.87 9.09 6.67
C GLN A 18 3.38 8.87 6.61
N ARG A 19 3.93 7.94 7.40
CA ARG A 19 5.38 7.62 7.38
C ARG A 19 5.79 7.05 6.03
N LEU A 20 5.02 6.10 5.50
CA LEU A 20 5.27 5.48 4.20
C LEU A 20 5.18 6.51 3.07
N CYS A 21 4.09 7.29 3.00
CA CYS A 21 3.93 8.31 1.96
C CYS A 21 5.03 9.38 2.03
N LYS A 22 5.39 9.88 3.22
CA LYS A 22 6.50 10.83 3.38
C LYS A 22 7.83 10.25 2.89
N HIS A 23 8.10 8.98 3.21
CA HIS A 23 9.30 8.28 2.75
C HIS A 23 9.34 8.16 1.23
N PHE A 24 8.27 7.67 0.61
CA PHE A 24 8.21 7.51 -0.85
C PHE A 24 8.28 8.84 -1.59
N ARG A 25 7.70 9.91 -1.05
CA ARG A 25 7.73 11.26 -1.63
C ARG A 25 9.14 11.78 -1.94
N HIS A 26 10.17 11.26 -1.29
CA HIS A 26 11.56 11.62 -1.59
C HIS A 26 12.06 11.07 -2.93
N LYS A 27 11.41 10.04 -3.48
CA LYS A 27 11.85 9.33 -4.69
C LYS A 27 10.80 9.34 -5.80
N VAL A 28 9.52 9.34 -5.44
CA VAL A 28 8.40 9.24 -6.38
C VAL A 28 7.25 10.17 -5.95
N PRO A 29 6.35 10.59 -6.87
CA PRO A 29 5.18 11.35 -6.50
C PRO A 29 4.32 10.60 -5.48
N ALA A 30 3.96 11.29 -4.40
CA ALA A 30 3.10 10.75 -3.36
C ALA A 30 2.22 11.86 -2.78
N GLU A 31 0.91 11.60 -2.72
CA GLU A 31 -0.10 12.47 -2.12
C GLU A 31 -0.75 11.74 -0.95
N PHE A 32 -1.02 12.44 0.15
CA PHE A 32 -1.64 11.80 1.31
C PHE A 32 -2.29 12.82 2.25
N ASN A 33 -3.26 12.33 3.00
CA ASN A 33 -3.87 13.00 4.14
C ASN A 33 -3.92 12.03 5.33
N GLU A 34 -4.80 12.28 6.30
CA GLU A 34 -4.89 11.46 7.51
C GLU A 34 -5.54 10.08 7.30
N GLN A 35 -6.32 9.92 6.22
CA GLN A 35 -7.14 8.73 5.95
C GLN A 35 -6.73 7.97 4.68
N HIS A 36 -6.13 8.66 3.71
CA HIS A 36 -5.79 8.12 2.40
C HIS A 36 -4.40 8.58 1.95
N GLY A 37 -3.74 7.75 1.15
CA GLY A 37 -2.50 8.11 0.49
C GLY A 37 -2.30 7.33 -0.80
N THR A 38 -1.75 7.99 -1.81
CA THR A 38 -1.47 7.43 -3.14
C THR A 38 -0.01 7.67 -3.48
N VAL A 39 0.67 6.65 -3.97
CA VAL A 39 2.08 6.68 -4.37
C VAL A 39 2.20 6.16 -5.81
N GLN A 40 2.82 6.96 -6.68
CA GLN A 40 2.95 6.64 -8.10
C GLN A 40 4.38 6.15 -8.41
N PHE A 41 4.55 4.84 -8.54
CA PHE A 41 5.81 4.24 -8.98
C PHE A 41 5.86 4.15 -10.51
N ALA A 42 7.07 4.03 -11.07
CA ALA A 42 7.23 3.87 -12.52
C ALA A 42 6.56 2.59 -13.08
N MET A 43 6.41 1.56 -12.24
CA MET A 43 5.82 0.27 -12.60
C MET A 43 4.36 0.10 -12.12
N GLY A 44 3.79 1.06 -11.38
CA GLY A 44 2.43 0.93 -10.89
C GLY A 44 2.09 1.91 -9.77
N VAL A 45 0.88 1.81 -9.24
CA VAL A 45 0.34 2.72 -8.22
C VAL A 45 0.09 1.95 -6.93
N CYS A 46 0.32 2.58 -5.80
CA CYS A 46 -0.05 2.08 -4.48
C CYS A 46 -1.02 3.06 -3.82
N ASP A 47 -2.21 2.59 -3.50
CA ASP A 47 -3.17 3.29 -2.65
C ASP A 47 -3.17 2.69 -1.26
N MET A 48 -3.31 3.55 -0.27
CA MET A 48 -3.37 3.21 1.14
C MET A 48 -4.59 3.86 1.76
N HIS A 49 -5.30 3.11 2.60
CA HIS A 49 -6.46 3.60 3.34
C HIS A 49 -6.41 3.16 4.80
N VAL A 50 -6.78 4.09 5.67
CA VAL A 50 -6.93 3.85 7.11
C VAL A 50 -8.30 3.26 7.39
N GLU A 51 -8.30 2.05 7.96
CA GLU A 51 -9.49 1.46 8.55
C GLU A 51 -9.28 1.24 10.06
N PRO A 52 -10.35 1.01 10.85
CA PRO A 52 -10.21 0.61 12.24
C PRO A 52 -9.29 -0.61 12.37
N GLU A 53 -8.25 -0.48 13.20
CA GLU A 53 -7.28 -1.53 13.54
C GLU A 53 -6.46 -2.13 12.38
N LYS A 54 -6.50 -1.50 11.19
CA LYS A 54 -5.69 -1.95 10.05
C LYS A 54 -5.38 -0.84 9.04
N LEU A 55 -4.24 -0.96 8.39
CA LEU A 55 -3.90 -0.22 7.19
C LEU A 55 -4.20 -1.11 5.99
N VAL A 56 -5.06 -0.65 5.08
CA VAL A 56 -5.34 -1.31 3.81
C VAL A 56 -4.38 -0.77 2.77
N VAL A 57 -3.75 -1.67 2.03
CA VAL A 57 -2.81 -1.35 0.96
C VAL A 57 -3.31 -2.01 -0.31
N GLU A 58 -3.48 -1.26 -1.38
CA GLU A 58 -3.91 -1.75 -2.68
C GLU A 58 -2.93 -1.30 -3.75
N VAL A 59 -2.47 -2.22 -4.59
CA VAL A 59 -1.47 -1.92 -5.61
C VAL A 59 -1.96 -2.33 -6.98
N TYR A 60 -1.72 -1.46 -7.96
CA TYR A 60 -2.22 -1.57 -9.32
C TYR A 60 -1.07 -1.52 -10.31
N ALA A 61 -1.10 -2.37 -11.34
CA ALA A 61 -0.11 -2.36 -12.41
C ALA A 61 -0.69 -2.92 -13.71
N ASP A 62 0.01 -2.73 -14.83
CA ASP A 62 -0.46 -3.18 -16.15
C ASP A 62 -0.24 -4.66 -16.43
N ASN A 63 0.72 -5.29 -15.74
CA ASN A 63 1.06 -6.70 -15.90
C ASN A 63 1.57 -7.32 -14.59
N THR A 64 1.68 -8.64 -14.54
CA THR A 64 2.04 -9.42 -13.35
C THR A 64 3.45 -9.16 -12.85
N ALA A 65 4.42 -8.93 -13.75
CA ALA A 65 5.79 -8.61 -13.35
C ALA A 65 5.87 -7.25 -12.65
N ALA A 66 5.20 -6.25 -13.21
CA ALA A 66 5.10 -4.92 -12.62
C ALA A 66 4.35 -4.94 -11.28
N LEU A 67 3.25 -5.70 -11.18
CA LEU A 67 2.51 -5.89 -9.93
C LEU A 67 3.40 -6.51 -8.85
N ALA A 68 4.15 -7.57 -9.17
CA ALA A 68 5.06 -8.22 -8.24
C ALA A 68 6.14 -7.26 -7.72
N GLN A 69 6.66 -6.37 -8.59
CA GLN A 69 7.63 -5.34 -8.18
C GLN A 69 7.03 -4.33 -7.19
N VAL A 70 5.83 -3.78 -7.47
CA VAL A 70 5.19 -2.84 -6.53
C VAL A 70 4.88 -3.53 -5.21
N LYS A 71 4.32 -4.75 -5.24
CA LYS A 71 4.05 -5.55 -4.03
C LYS A 71 5.30 -5.73 -3.18
N TYR A 72 6.43 -6.05 -3.80
CA TYR A 72 7.71 -6.23 -3.10
C TYR A 72 8.19 -4.93 -2.47
N ILE A 73 8.22 -3.83 -3.24
CA ILE A 73 8.68 -2.52 -2.75
C ILE A 73 7.83 -2.07 -1.57
N VAL A 74 6.50 -2.09 -1.72
CA VAL A 74 5.59 -1.62 -0.68
C VAL A 74 5.63 -2.54 0.54
N GLY A 75 5.62 -3.86 0.33
CA GLY A 75 5.69 -4.86 1.41
C GLY A 75 6.92 -4.70 2.28
N ASP A 76 8.11 -4.66 1.66
CA ASP A 76 9.38 -4.48 2.37
C ASP A 76 9.41 -3.19 3.21
N HIS A 77 8.85 -2.09 2.69
CA HIS A 77 8.80 -0.83 3.44
C HIS A 77 7.81 -0.90 4.61
N VAL A 78 6.63 -1.49 4.44
CA VAL A 78 5.67 -1.64 5.55
C VAL A 78 6.32 -2.42 6.70
N GLU A 79 6.95 -3.56 6.40
CA GLU A 79 7.58 -4.42 7.42
C GLU A 79 8.77 -3.73 8.09
N ARG A 80 9.61 -3.02 7.33
CA ARG A 80 10.73 -2.24 7.91
C ARG A 80 10.24 -1.12 8.82
N PHE A 81 9.25 -0.34 8.39
CA PHE A 81 8.71 0.77 9.20
C PHE A 81 7.97 0.27 10.44
N GLY A 82 7.31 -0.88 10.30
CA GLY A 82 6.52 -1.55 11.32
C GLY A 82 7.25 -2.60 12.14
N HIS A 83 8.57 -2.73 12.01
CA HIS A 83 9.35 -3.80 12.64
C HIS A 83 9.10 -3.91 14.16
N HIS A 84 9.07 -2.77 14.87
CA HIS A 84 8.79 -2.75 16.32
C HIS A 84 7.37 -3.19 16.68
N ASP A 85 6.41 -2.93 15.80
CA ASP A 85 5.01 -3.35 15.97
C ASP A 85 4.75 -4.72 15.32
N ARG A 86 5.77 -5.38 14.76
CA ARG A 86 5.70 -6.65 14.03
C ARG A 86 4.64 -6.64 12.92
N LEU A 87 4.57 -5.53 12.18
CA LEU A 87 3.68 -5.47 11.01
C LEU A 87 4.11 -6.49 9.97
N THR A 88 3.13 -7.19 9.40
CA THR A 88 3.33 -8.16 8.34
C THR A 88 2.40 -7.83 7.18
N VAL A 89 2.88 -8.02 5.95
CA VAL A 89 2.06 -7.80 4.75
C VAL A 89 1.67 -9.14 4.15
N GLN A 90 0.37 -9.41 4.10
CA GLN A 90 -0.18 -10.57 3.40
C GLN A 90 -1.03 -10.10 2.23
N TRP A 91 -0.53 -10.36 1.02
CA TRP A 91 -1.19 -9.99 -0.22
C TRP A 91 -2.28 -10.99 -0.59
N GLN A 92 -3.43 -10.46 -0.94
CA GLN A 92 -4.56 -11.15 -1.54
C GLN A 92 -4.61 -10.71 -3.00
N ASP A 93 -4.11 -11.58 -3.86
CA ASP A 93 -4.15 -11.38 -5.30
C ASP A 93 -5.58 -11.61 -5.77
N ASN A 94 -6.33 -10.51 -5.90
CA ASN A 94 -7.67 -10.57 -6.41
C ASN A 94 -7.61 -10.44 -7.93
N VAL A 95 -7.87 -11.54 -8.64
CA VAL A 95 -7.89 -11.55 -10.10
C VAL A 95 -9.19 -10.95 -10.67
N GLU A 96 -10.08 -10.44 -9.81
CA GLU A 96 -11.37 -9.86 -10.20
C GLU A 96 -11.49 -8.36 -9.90
N ALA A 97 -12.15 -7.69 -10.86
CA ALA A 97 -12.17 -6.26 -11.11
C ALA A 97 -12.58 -5.41 -9.91
N ALA A 98 -11.92 -4.24 -9.80
CA ALA A 98 -12.27 -3.16 -8.91
C ALA A 98 -13.79 -2.85 -8.94
N HIS A 99 -14.52 -3.39 -7.96
CA HIS A 99 -15.84 -2.86 -7.62
C HIS A 99 -15.63 -1.63 -6.76
N ALA A 100 -15.49 -0.48 -7.43
CA ALA A 100 -15.63 0.83 -6.82
C ALA A 100 -16.97 0.88 -6.07
N LYS A 101 -16.93 0.97 -4.73
CA LYS A 101 -18.11 1.27 -3.94
C LYS A 101 -18.52 2.72 -4.20
N LYS A 102 -19.78 2.86 -4.61
CA LYS A 102 -20.52 4.08 -4.88
C LYS A 102 -20.97 4.77 -3.59
#